data_AF-A0A1F5WUL8-F1
#
_entry.id   AF-A0A1F5WUL8-F1
#
_cell.length_a   1.000
_cell.length_b   1.000
_cell.length_c   1.000
_cell.angle_alpha   90.00
_cell.angle_beta   90.00
_cell.angle_gamma   90.00
#
_symmetry.space_group_name_H-M   'P 1'
#
loop_
_entity.id
_entity.type
_entity.pdbx_description
1 polymer ?
#
loop_
_entity_poly.entity_id
_entity_poly.type
_entity_poly.pdbx_seq_one_letter_code
_entity_poly.pdbx_strand_id
1 'polypeptide(L)' 'MEESRVAMRITYCPAGIPNVGIVQALLLVPLPIAQEAQINATWFVFALFQSVMPTVVLTFAKPVELQLIC' A
#
# COMPACT_ATOMS: atom_id res chain seq x y z
N MET A 1 -16.03 19.52 6.96
CA MET A 1 -15.78 18.08 7.19
C MET A 1 -14.37 17.83 6.70
N GLU A 2 -13.42 17.53 7.58
CA GLU A 2 -12.06 17.19 7.15
C GLU A 2 -12.10 15.86 6.39
N GLU A 3 -11.67 15.87 5.14
CA GLU A 3 -11.51 14.63 4.37
C GLU A 3 -10.51 13.72 5.07
N SER A 4 -10.94 12.49 5.37
CA SER A 4 -10.04 11.44 5.85
C SER A 4 -9.01 11.12 4.76
N ARG A 5 -7.79 11.67 4.92
CA ARG A 5 -6.66 11.39 4.03
C ARG A 5 -5.97 10.10 4.46
N VAL A 6 -5.70 9.23 3.48
CA VAL A 6 -4.95 7.98 3.70
C VAL A 6 -3.77 7.96 2.75
N ALA A 7 -2.59 7.60 3.23
CA ALA A 7 -1.44 7.31 2.37
C ALA A 7 -1.11 5.83 2.48
N MET A 8 -0.92 5.15 1.35
CA MET A 8 -0.44 3.77 1.32
C MET A 8 0.94 3.71 0.69
N ARG A 9 1.85 2.98 1.33
CA ARG A 9 3.20 2.69 0.82
C ARG A 9 3.39 1.18 0.70
N ILE A 10 3.61 0.69 -0.51
CA ILE A 10 3.97 -0.71 -0.79
C ILE A 10 5.47 -0.76 -1.08
N THR A 11 6.20 -1.66 -0.44
CA THR A 11 7.61 -1.94 -0.73
C THR A 11 7.77 -3.43 -1.02
N TYR A 12 8.42 -3.78 -2.13
CA TYR A 12 8.62 -5.17 -2.51
C TYR A 12 9.89 -5.38 -3.36
N CYS A 13 10.33 -6.64 -3.44
CA CYS A 13 11.43 -7.07 -4.31
C CYS A 13 10.87 -7.74 -5.57
N PRO A 14 11.00 -7.14 -6.78
CA PRO A 14 10.45 -7.72 -8.01
C PRO A 14 11.16 -9.01 -8.44
N ALA A 15 12.46 -9.12 -8.12
CA ALA A 15 13.29 -10.28 -8.42
C ALA A 15 13.22 -11.37 -7.33
N GLY A 16 12.48 -11.11 -6.23
CA GLY A 16 12.31 -12.03 -5.12
C GLY A 16 11.21 -13.06 -5.38
N ILE A 17 10.93 -13.90 -4.38
CA ILE A 17 9.81 -14.84 -4.42
C ILE A 17 8.51 -14.04 -4.57
N PRO A 18 7.65 -14.36 -5.56
CA PRO A 18 6.40 -13.65 -5.75
C PRO A 18 5.52 -13.79 -4.50
N ASN A 19 5.24 -12.67 -3.84
CA ASN A 19 4.35 -12.62 -2.70
C ASN A 19 2.93 -12.31 -3.18
N VAL A 20 2.05 -13.31 -3.08
CA VAL A 20 0.65 -13.20 -3.51
C VAL A 20 -0.06 -12.01 -2.84
N GLY A 21 0.26 -11.72 -1.57
CA GLY A 21 -0.31 -10.59 -0.84
C GLY A 21 0.09 -9.23 -1.42
N ILE A 22 1.33 -9.07 -1.88
CA ILE A 22 1.78 -7.84 -2.56
C ILE A 22 1.12 -7.68 -3.92
N VAL A 23 1.03 -8.76 -4.69
CA VAL A 23 0.38 -8.73 -6.00
C VAL A 23 -1.09 -8.32 -5.85
N GLN A 24 -1.78 -8.85 -4.84
CA GLN A 24 -3.14 -8.43 -4.50
C GLN A 24 -3.21 -6.96 -4.05
N ALA A 25 -2.29 -6.50 -3.20
CA ALA A 25 -2.25 -5.10 -2.77
C ALA A 25 -2.01 -4.13 -3.94
N LEU A 26 -1.19 -4.52 -4.93
CA LEU A 26 -0.92 -3.75 -6.14
C LEU A 26 -2.11 -3.74 -7.12
N LEU A 27 -2.85 -4.84 -7.23
CA LEU A 27 -3.92 -4.98 -8.23
C LEU A 27 -5.29 -4.51 -7.74
N LEU A 28 -5.63 -4.76 -6.47
CA LEU A 28 -7.00 -4.59 -5.96
C LEU A 28 -7.26 -3.21 -5.38
N VAL A 29 -6.23 -2.60 -4.79
CA VAL A 29 -6.41 -1.44 -3.92
C VAL A 29 -6.35 -0.09 -4.67
N PRO A 30 -5.50 0.14 -5.69
CA PRO A 30 -5.23 1.52 -6.11
C PRO A 30 -6.31 2.20 -6.97
N LEU A 31 -7.32 1.50 -7.54
CA LEU A 31 -8.19 2.12 -8.55
C LEU A 31 -9.71 1.95 -8.32
N PRO A 32 -10.29 0.76 -8.13
CA PRO A 32 -11.76 0.65 -8.07
C PRO A 32 -12.30 1.00 -6.68
N ILE A 33 -11.72 0.40 -5.64
CA ILE A 33 -12.27 0.42 -4.27
C ILE A 33 -12.11 1.80 -3.62
N ALA A 34 -10.95 2.43 -3.81
CA ALA A 34 -10.70 3.76 -3.24
C ALA A 34 -11.51 4.86 -3.93
N GLN A 35 -11.71 4.74 -5.25
CA GLN A 35 -12.55 5.65 -6.01
C GLN A 35 -14.03 5.48 -5.63
N GLU A 36 -14.50 4.24 -5.48
CA GLU A 36 -15.86 3.94 -5.05
C GLU A 36 -16.14 4.41 -3.61
N ALA A 37 -15.18 4.27 -2.71
CA ALA A 37 -15.30 4.70 -1.32
C ALA A 37 -15.04 6.22 -1.09
N GLN A 38 -14.77 6.99 -2.16
CA GLN A 38 -14.41 8.42 -2.08
C GLN A 38 -13.28 8.71 -1.07
N ILE A 39 -12.36 7.77 -0.88
CA ILE A 39 -11.24 7.95 0.03
C ILE A 39 -10.19 8.78 -0.72
N ASN A 40 -9.87 9.95 -0.17
CA ASN A 40 -8.75 10.76 -0.66
C ASN A 40 -7.44 10.05 -0.27
N ALA A 41 -7.02 9.11 -1.11
CA ALA A 41 -5.89 8.23 -0.87
C ALA A 41 -4.72 8.51 -1.82
N THR A 42 -3.51 8.55 -1.29
CA THR A 42 -2.27 8.64 -2.09
C THR A 42 -1.50 7.33 -2.00
N TRP A 43 -1.04 6.80 -3.14
CA TRP A 43 -0.37 5.51 -3.24
C TRP A 43 1.09 5.69 -3.64
N PHE A 44 2.00 5.03 -2.92
CA PHE A 44 3.43 4.99 -3.22
C PHE A 44 3.87 3.54 -3.37
N VAL A 45 4.51 3.20 -4.48
CA VAL A 45 5.01 1.85 -4.77
C VAL A 45 6.52 1.91 -4.94
N PHE A 46 7.25 1.18 -4.09
CA PHE A 46 8.70 1.09 -4.10
C PHE A 46 9.13 -0.33 -4.47
N ALA A 47 9.69 -0.48 -5.65
CA ALA A 47 10.34 -1.69 -6.10
C ALA A 47 11.84 -1.61 -5.76
N LEU A 48 12.30 -2.44 -4.81
CA LEU A 48 13.70 -2.48 -4.40
C LEU A 48 14.36 -3.75 -4.96
N PHE A 49 15.47 -3.60 -5.69
CA PHE A 49 16.21 -4.73 -6.28
C PHE A 49 17.15 -5.44 -5.29
N GLN A 50 17.02 -5.13 -4.01
CA GLN A 50 17.69 -5.82 -2.92
C GLN A 50 16.69 -6.79 -2.29
N SER A 51 17.16 -7.89 -1.69
CA SER A 51 16.30 -8.84 -0.97
C SER A 51 15.68 -8.12 0.23
N VAL A 52 14.46 -7.60 0.06
CA VAL A 52 13.70 -6.91 1.09
C VAL A 52 12.41 -7.66 1.36
N MET A 53 12.04 -7.69 2.64
CA MET A 53 10.77 -8.28 3.05
C MET A 53 9.63 -7.38 2.55
N PRO A 54 8.66 -7.94 1.81
CA PRO A 54 7.59 -7.14 1.26
C PRO A 54 6.72 -6.56 2.37
N THR A 55 6.37 -5.28 2.23
CA THR A 55 5.65 -4.52 3.26
C THR A 55 4.61 -3.60 2.65
N VAL A 56 3.48 -3.47 3.33
CA VAL A 56 2.42 -2.51 3.02
C VAL A 56 2.19 -1.66 4.27
N VAL A 57 2.31 -0.35 4.13
CA VAL A 57 2.11 0.61 5.22
C VAL A 57 0.94 1.51 4.86
N LEU A 58 -0.03 1.62 5.75
CA LEU A 58 -1.15 2.57 5.68
C LEU A 58 -0.97 3.64 6.74
N THR A 59 -0.89 4.89 6.33
CA THR A 59 -0.79 6.06 7.19
C THR A 59 -2.09 6.83 7.10
N PHE A 60 -2.77 7.02 8.23
CA PHE A 60 -4.03 7.78 8.30
C PHE A 60 -3.74 9.25 8.68
N ALA A 61 -4.72 10.14 8.50
CA ALA A 61 -4.59 11.56 8.88
C ALA A 61 -4.41 11.78 10.41
N LYS A 62 -4.70 10.77 11.23
CA LYS A 62 -4.39 10.70 12.67
C LYS A 62 -3.11 9.89 12.85
N PRO A 63 -2.35 9.99 13.96
CA PRO A 63 -1.04 9.35 14.13
C PRO A 63 -1.16 7.84 14.35
N VAL A 64 -1.79 7.14 13.42
CA VAL A 64 -1.96 5.70 13.37
C VAL A 64 -1.34 5.23 12.07
N GLU A 65 -0.31 4.41 12.21
CA GLU A 65 0.31 3.69 11.12
C GLU A 65 -0.02 2.20 11.27
N LEU A 66 -0.51 1.59 10.20
CA LEU A 66 -0.71 0.14 10.12
C LEU A 66 0.31 -0.43 9.15
N GLN A 67 1.18 -1.31 9.64
CA GLN A 67 2.16 -2.01 8.81
C GLN A 67 1.80 -3.50 8.72
N LEU A 68 1.64 -3.98 7.50
CA LEU A 68 1.48 -5.38 7.16
C LEU A 68 2.78 -5.88 6.54
N ILE A 69 3.30 -6.97 7.08
CA ILE A 69 4.50 -7.64 6.56
C ILE A 69 4.03 -8.92 5.88
N CYS A 70 4.42 -9.11 4.62
CA CYS A 70 3.97 -10.21 3.79
C CYS A 70 5.05 -11.26 3.61
#